data_AF-A0A994J599-F1
#
_entry.id   AF-A0A994J599-F1
#
_cell.length_a   1.000
_cell.length_b   1.000
_cell.length_c   1.000
_cell.angle_alpha   90.00
_cell.angle_beta   90.00
_cell.angle_gamma   90.00
#
_symmetry.space_group_name_H-M   'P 1'
#
loop_
_entity.id
_entity.type
_entity.pdbx_description
1 polymer ?
#
loop_
_entity_poly.entity_id
_entity_poly.type
_entity_poly.pdbx_seq_one_letter_code
_entity_poly.pdbx_strand_id
1 'polypeptide(L)'
;MRDRLPDLTACRKNDDGDTVVVVEKDHFMDDFFHQVEEIRNSIDKITQYVEEVKKNHSIILSAPNPEGKIKEELEDLNKEIKKTANKIRAKLKAIEQSFDQDESGNRTSVDLRIRRTQLGEPPQTTS
;
A
#
# COMPACT_ATOMS: atom_id res chain seq x y z
N MET A 1 -25.09 -7.09 -29.45
CA MET A 1 -25.88 -6.36 -28.43
C MET A 1 -26.09 -4.95 -28.95
N ARG A 2 -27.31 -4.42 -28.94
CA ARG A 2 -27.62 -3.10 -29.53
C ARG A 2 -27.24 -2.03 -28.51
N ASP A 3 -26.40 -1.06 -28.90
CA ASP A 3 -25.91 0.00 -28.03
C ASP A 3 -27.06 0.92 -27.61
N ARG A 4 -27.25 1.12 -26.30
CA ARG A 4 -28.31 1.93 -25.69
C ARG A 4 -27.79 3.19 -25.00
N LEU A 5 -26.50 3.49 -25.16
CA LEU A 5 -25.87 4.72 -24.68
C LEU A 5 -26.59 6.01 -25.16
N PRO A 6 -27.17 6.07 -26.38
CA PRO A 6 -27.93 7.25 -26.82
C PRO A 6 -29.25 7.47 -26.07
N ASP A 7 -29.90 6.39 -25.63
CA ASP A 7 -31.20 6.46 -24.93
C ASP A 7 -31.03 7.09 -23.53
N LEU A 8 -29.87 6.88 -22.88
CA LEU A 8 -29.53 7.49 -21.58
C LEU A 8 -29.23 8.98 -21.69
N THR A 9 -28.65 9.43 -22.81
CA THR A 9 -28.28 10.84 -23.00
C THR A 9 -29.50 11.72 -23.27
N ALA A 10 -30.57 11.15 -23.84
CA ALA A 10 -31.81 11.86 -24.12
C ALA A 10 -32.62 12.23 -22.84
N CYS A 11 -32.55 11.40 -21.79
CA CYS A 11 -33.29 11.62 -20.55
C CYS A 11 -32.68 12.71 -19.64
N ARG A 12 -31.46 13.19 -19.93
CA ARG A 12 -30.69 14.06 -19.02
C ARG A 12 -31.00 15.57 -19.14
N LYS A 13 -31.99 15.97 -19.94
CA LYS A 13 -32.30 17.39 -20.22
C LYS A 13 -33.23 18.06 -19.21
N ASN A 14 -33.78 17.34 -18.22
CA ASN A 14 -34.71 17.92 -17.25
C ASN A 14 -34.37 17.46 -15.83
N ASP A 15 -33.27 17.96 -15.25
CA ASP A 15 -33.23 18.22 -13.80
C ASP A 15 -32.12 19.22 -13.51
N ASP A 16 -32.55 20.44 -13.19
CA ASP A 16 -31.74 21.59 -12.84
C ASP A 16 -31.52 21.53 -11.32
N GLY A 17 -30.37 21.00 -10.91
CA GLY A 17 -30.02 20.77 -9.53
C GLY A 17 -28.51 20.71 -9.40
N ASP A 18 -27.87 21.86 -9.62
CA ASP A 18 -26.44 22.08 -9.37
C ASP A 18 -26.15 21.91 -7.87
N THR A 19 -26.08 20.65 -7.42
CA THR A 19 -25.32 20.32 -6.23
C THR A 19 -23.87 20.51 -6.63
N VAL A 20 -23.34 21.70 -6.38
CA VAL A 20 -21.91 21.95 -6.33
C VAL A 20 -21.39 21.07 -5.21
N VAL A 21 -21.05 19.83 -5.56
CA VAL A 21 -20.19 18.98 -4.75
C VAL A 21 -18.87 19.73 -4.77
N VAL A 22 -18.54 20.40 -3.68
CA VAL A 22 -17.20 20.91 -3.45
C VAL A 22 -16.30 19.67 -3.45
N VAL A 23 -15.70 19.43 -4.61
CA VAL A 23 -14.71 18.39 -4.85
C VAL A 23 -13.44 18.88 -4.13
N GLU A 24 -13.40 18.75 -2.80
CA GLU A 24 -12.14 18.76 -2.03
C GLU A 24 -11.35 17.46 -2.32
N LYS A 25 -11.20 17.10 -3.59
CA LYS A 25 -10.97 15.70 -4.02
C LYS A 25 -9.57 15.42 -4.53
N ASP A 26 -8.63 16.35 -4.39
CA ASP A 26 -7.26 16.12 -4.87
C ASP A 26 -6.22 15.92 -3.77
N HIS A 27 -6.53 16.19 -2.48
CA HIS A 27 -5.51 16.10 -1.41
C HIS A 27 -5.78 15.09 -0.29
N PHE A 28 -6.99 14.53 -0.19
CA PHE A 28 -7.32 13.63 0.93
C PHE A 28 -6.66 12.24 0.83
N MET A 29 -6.40 11.76 -0.38
CA MET A 29 -5.82 10.42 -0.61
C MET A 29 -4.32 10.45 -0.89
N ASP A 30 -3.74 11.61 -1.15
CA ASP A 30 -2.31 11.74 -1.46
C ASP A 30 -1.47 11.14 -0.33
N ASP A 31 -1.76 11.48 0.93
CA ASP A 31 -1.03 10.95 2.08
C ASP A 31 -1.16 9.43 2.23
N PHE A 32 -2.31 8.86 1.84
CA PHE A 32 -2.51 7.41 1.84
C PHE A 32 -1.69 6.74 0.74
N PHE A 33 -1.72 7.29 -0.48
CA PHE A 33 -0.93 6.76 -1.60
C PHE A 33 0.58 6.87 -1.35
N HIS A 34 1.03 7.99 -0.79
CA HIS A 34 2.43 8.15 -0.38
C HIS A 34 2.84 7.09 0.65
N GLN A 35 2.01 6.84 1.68
CA GLN A 35 2.31 5.80 2.66
C GLN A 35 2.37 4.39 2.05
N VAL A 36 1.46 4.06 1.13
CA VAL A 36 1.45 2.78 0.40
C VAL A 36 2.69 2.63 -0.49
N GLU A 37 3.07 3.68 -1.22
CA GLU A 37 4.26 3.69 -2.06
C GLU A 37 5.54 3.53 -1.22
N GLU A 38 5.62 4.19 -0.07
CA GLU A 38 6.75 4.03 0.85
C GLU A 38 6.86 2.60 1.40
N ILE A 39 5.74 1.94 1.69
CA ILE A 39 5.71 0.53 2.12
C ILE A 39 6.22 -0.36 0.99
N ARG A 40 5.71 -0.17 -0.24
CA ARG A 40 6.15 -0.92 -1.42
C ARG A 40 7.66 -0.77 -1.65
N ASN A 41 8.17 0.46 -1.63
CA ASN A 41 9.60 0.73 -1.75
C ASN A 41 10.43 0.08 -0.62
N SER A 42 9.87 -0.02 0.58
CA SER A 42 10.53 -0.70 1.71
C SER A 42 10.57 -2.22 1.52
N ILE A 43 9.54 -2.81 0.91
CA ILE A 43 9.51 -4.25 0.55
C ILE A 43 10.53 -4.55 -0.55
N ASP A 44 10.62 -3.69 -1.57
CA ASP A 44 11.61 -3.82 -2.64
C ASP A 44 13.04 -3.77 -2.07
N LYS A 45 13.30 -2.87 -1.11
CA LYS A 45 14.59 -2.82 -0.38
C LYS A 45 14.88 -4.08 0.42
N ILE A 46 13.91 -4.65 1.13
CA ILE A 46 14.11 -5.92 1.84
C ILE A 46 14.48 -7.02 0.86
N THR A 47 13.83 -7.06 -0.31
CA THR A 47 14.12 -8.05 -1.35
C THR A 47 15.57 -7.93 -1.81
N GLN A 48 16.06 -6.70 -2.04
CA GLN A 48 17.47 -6.46 -2.39
C GLN A 48 18.43 -6.91 -1.27
N TYR A 49 18.15 -6.54 -0.02
CA TYR A 49 19.00 -6.95 1.11
C TYR A 49 19.05 -8.48 1.28
N VAL A 50 17.95 -9.19 1.03
CA VAL A 50 17.91 -10.66 1.09
C VAL A 50 18.77 -11.29 0.00
N GLU A 51 18.77 -10.74 -1.22
CA GLU A 51 19.66 -11.21 -2.29
C GLU A 51 21.14 -10.95 -1.98
N GLU A 52 21.47 -9.80 -1.39
CA GLU A 52 22.83 -9.50 -0.93
C GLU A 52 23.27 -10.43 0.20
N VAL A 53 22.39 -10.75 1.15
CA VAL A 53 22.66 -11.74 2.21
C VAL A 53 23.00 -13.10 1.61
N LYS A 54 22.23 -13.58 0.62
CA LYS A 54 22.51 -14.85 -0.07
C LYS A 54 23.87 -14.82 -0.75
N LYS A 55 24.21 -13.71 -1.42
CA LYS A 55 25.51 -13.53 -2.07
C LYS A 55 26.66 -13.56 -1.05
N ASN A 56 26.55 -12.81 0.05
CA ASN A 56 27.57 -12.76 1.09
C ASN A 56 27.74 -14.13 1.78
N HIS A 57 26.63 -14.83 2.07
CA HIS A 57 26.67 -16.21 2.55
C HIS A 57 27.37 -17.15 1.56
N SER A 58 27.07 -17.05 0.27
CA SER A 58 27.71 -17.86 -0.76
C SER A 58 29.23 -17.64 -0.79
N ILE A 59 29.69 -16.38 -0.69
CA ILE A 59 31.12 -16.06 -0.67
C ILE A 59 31.78 -16.64 0.59
N ILE A 60 31.17 -16.44 1.76
CA ILE A 60 31.68 -16.95 3.04
C ILE A 60 31.85 -18.47 3.03
N LEU A 61 30.90 -19.21 2.44
CA LEU A 61 30.94 -20.67 2.39
C LEU A 61 31.87 -21.22 1.30
N SER A 62 32.10 -20.45 0.23
CA SER A 62 32.93 -20.87 -0.90
C SER A 62 34.43 -20.56 -0.72
N ALA A 63 34.78 -19.64 0.18
CA ALA A 63 36.17 -19.25 0.43
C ALA A 63 36.73 -19.98 1.67
N PRO A 64 37.94 -20.58 1.59
CA PRO A 64 38.57 -21.23 2.74
C PRO A 64 39.02 -20.26 3.84
N ASN A 65 39.16 -18.97 3.51
CA ASN A 65 39.38 -17.89 4.48
C ASN A 65 38.63 -16.62 4.04
N PRO A 66 37.35 -16.48 4.39
CA PRO A 66 36.54 -15.34 3.96
C PRO A 66 36.97 -14.04 4.64
N GLU A 67 36.93 -12.93 3.89
CA GLU A 67 37.30 -11.62 4.42
C GLU A 67 36.37 -11.20 5.57
N GLY A 68 36.95 -10.72 6.67
CA GLY A 68 36.18 -10.27 7.85
C GLY A 68 35.17 -9.17 7.52
N LYS A 69 35.47 -8.34 6.51
CA LYS A 69 34.58 -7.29 6.00
C LYS A 69 33.24 -7.83 5.49
N ILE A 70 33.24 -8.99 4.83
CA ILE A 70 32.00 -9.60 4.28
C ILE A 70 31.09 -10.08 5.42
N LYS A 71 31.68 -10.52 6.53
CA LYS A 71 30.93 -10.91 7.73
C LYS A 71 30.29 -9.69 8.42
N GLU A 72 31.00 -8.57 8.47
CA GLU A 72 30.46 -7.30 8.98
C GLU A 72 29.31 -6.79 8.09
N GLU A 73 29.50 -6.78 6.77
CA GLU A 73 28.45 -6.41 5.80
C GLU A 73 27.20 -7.29 5.96
N LEU A 74 27.38 -8.59 6.19
CA LEU A 74 26.28 -9.52 6.45
C LEU A 74 25.53 -9.23 7.76
N GLU A 75 26.23 -8.86 8.83
CA GLU A 75 25.60 -8.45 10.09
C GLU A 75 24.81 -7.16 9.92
N ASP A 76 25.34 -6.20 9.16
CA ASP A 76 24.68 -4.93 8.89
C ASP A 76 23.44 -5.10 8.00
N LEU A 77 23.50 -5.95 6.97
CA LEU A 77 22.33 -6.31 6.17
C LEU A 77 21.22 -6.91 7.04
N ASN A 78 21.56 -7.78 7.98
CA ASN A 78 20.58 -8.34 8.92
C ASN A 78 19.95 -7.26 9.82
N LYS A 79 20.73 -6.27 10.27
CA LYS A 79 20.21 -5.13 11.04
C LYS A 79 19.26 -4.28 10.20
N GLU A 80 19.63 -3.95 8.97
CA GLU A 80 18.81 -3.11 8.08
C GLU A 80 17.53 -3.84 7.62
N ILE A 81 17.57 -5.16 7.41
CA ILE A 81 16.37 -5.97 7.15
C ILE A 81 15.40 -5.88 8.34
N LYS A 82 15.88 -6.14 9.57
CA LYS A 82 15.03 -6.07 10.79
C LYS A 82 14.43 -4.68 10.98
N LYS A 83 15.25 -3.64 10.80
CA LYS A 83 14.83 -2.24 10.93
C LYS A 83 13.79 -1.86 9.89
N THR A 84 13.98 -2.28 8.63
CA THR A 84 13.02 -2.00 7.55
C THR A 84 11.72 -2.76 7.75
N ALA A 85 11.78 -4.02 8.20
CA ALA A 85 10.60 -4.81 8.53
C ALA A 85 9.78 -4.18 9.67
N ASN A 86 10.46 -3.72 10.73
CA ASN A 86 9.79 -3.01 11.84
C ASN A 86 9.14 -1.70 11.37
N LYS A 87 9.80 -0.95 10.46
CA LYS A 87 9.20 0.26 9.86
C LYS A 87 7.95 -0.06 9.05
N ILE A 88 7.98 -1.10 8.21
CA ILE A 88 6.81 -1.54 7.44
C ILE A 88 5.66 -1.89 8.40
N ARG A 89 5.94 -2.70 9.43
CA ARG A 89 4.95 -3.08 10.44
C ARG A 89 4.34 -1.86 11.13
N ALA A 90 5.17 -0.88 11.52
CA ALA A 90 4.70 0.34 12.17
C ALA A 90 3.81 1.19 11.24
N LYS A 91 4.19 1.33 9.97
CA LYS A 91 3.40 2.06 8.97
C LYS A 91 2.07 1.37 8.67
N LEU A 92 2.07 0.05 8.49
CA LEU A 92 0.83 -0.72 8.32
C LEU A 92 -0.11 -0.55 9.51
N LYS A 93 0.42 -0.58 10.74
CA LYS A 93 -0.37 -0.34 11.94
C LYS A 93 -0.94 1.08 12.01
N ALA A 94 -0.18 2.08 11.60
CA ALA A 94 -0.66 3.47 11.54
C ALA A 94 -1.78 3.62 10.51
N ILE A 95 -1.63 2.98 9.35
CA ILE A 95 -2.66 2.89 8.32
C ILE A 95 -3.91 2.22 8.89
N GLU A 96 -3.81 1.05 9.52
CA GLU A 96 -4.94 0.36 10.18
C GLU A 96 -5.67 1.26 11.19
N GLN A 97 -4.94 1.93 12.08
CA GLN A 97 -5.53 2.81 13.10
C GLN A 97 -6.25 4.03 12.52
N SER A 98 -5.80 4.52 11.35
CA SER A 98 -6.50 5.61 10.66
C SER A 98 -7.91 5.20 10.17
N PHE A 99 -8.15 3.91 9.91
CA PHE A 99 -9.47 3.41 9.51
C PHE A 99 -10.46 3.31 10.67
N ASP A 100 -10.00 2.85 11.84
CA ASP A 100 -10.85 2.65 13.01
C ASP A 100 -11.43 3.99 13.52
N GLN A 101 -10.71 5.10 13.32
CA GLN A 101 -11.23 6.44 13.60
C GLN A 101 -12.29 6.90 12.58
N ASP A 102 -12.13 6.59 11.30
CA ASP A 102 -13.08 6.97 10.24
C ASP A 102 -14.41 6.18 10.29
N GLU A 103 -14.42 4.94 10.80
CA GLU A 103 -15.65 4.13 11.00
C GLU A 103 -16.60 4.72 12.06
N SER A 104 -16.10 5.53 13.01
CA SER A 104 -16.97 6.22 13.99
C SER A 104 -17.86 7.30 13.35
N GLY A 105 -17.57 7.66 12.10
CA GLY A 105 -18.30 8.64 11.29
C GLY A 105 -19.28 8.03 10.28
N ASN A 106 -19.81 6.82 10.50
CA ASN A 106 -21.00 6.24 9.83
C ASN A 106 -21.20 6.56 8.32
N ARG A 107 -20.11 6.56 7.53
CA ARG A 107 -20.14 6.60 6.07
C ARG A 107 -19.52 5.32 5.58
N THR A 108 -20.35 4.35 5.22
CA THR A 108 -19.97 3.21 4.36
C THR A 108 -19.63 3.75 2.97
N SER A 109 -18.52 4.48 2.87
CA SER A 109 -18.10 5.14 1.64
C SER A 109 -17.45 4.11 0.71
N VAL A 110 -17.44 4.45 -0.57
CA VAL A 110 -16.73 3.70 -1.61
C VAL A 110 -15.25 3.47 -1.22
N ASP A 111 -14.68 4.39 -0.46
CA ASP A 111 -13.28 4.39 0.00
C ASP A 111 -12.97 3.24 0.95
N LEU A 112 -13.87 2.94 1.90
CA LEU A 112 -13.72 1.76 2.78
C LEU A 112 -13.63 0.47 1.96
N ARG A 113 -14.44 0.35 0.90
CA ARG A 113 -14.46 -0.85 0.04
C ARG A 113 -13.18 -0.98 -0.78
N ILE A 114 -12.68 0.12 -1.35
CA ILE A 114 -11.43 0.11 -2.13
C ILE A 114 -10.25 -0.28 -1.23
N ARG A 115 -10.11 0.37 -0.07
CA ARG A 115 -8.99 0.14 0.84
C ARG A 115 -9.01 -1.26 1.46
N ARG A 116 -10.19 -1.80 1.81
CA ARG A 116 -10.38 -3.17 2.32
C ARG A 116 -10.03 -4.24 1.28
N THR A 117 -10.38 -4.02 0.01
CA THR A 117 -10.01 -4.93 -1.09
C THR A 117 -8.49 -5.01 -1.28
N GLN A 118 -7.76 -3.90 -1.12
CA GLN A 118 -6.30 -3.88 -1.22
C GLN A 118 -5.61 -4.61 -0.07
N LEU A 119 -6.26 -4.73 1.09
CA LEU A 119 -5.79 -5.49 2.26
C LEU A 119 -6.11 -7.00 2.16
N GLY A 120 -6.75 -7.45 1.08
CA GLY A 120 -7.07 -8.87 0.84
C GLY A 120 -8.33 -9.35 1.55
N GLU A 121 -9.12 -8.46 2.15
CA GLU A 121 -10.42 -8.82 2.71
C GLU A 121 -11.52 -8.81 1.63
N PRO A 122 -12.37 -9.85 1.55
CA PRO A 122 -13.45 -9.89 0.58
C PRO A 122 -14.52 -8.83 0.87
N PRO A 123 -15.10 -8.19 -0.16
CA PRO A 123 -16.13 -7.19 0.04
C PRO A 123 -17.39 -7.84 0.63
N GLN A 124 -17.88 -7.33 1.76
CA GLN A 124 -19.19 -7.71 2.26
C GLN A 124 -20.27 -7.05 1.39
N THR A 125 -21.06 -7.89 0.72
CA THR A 125 -22.28 -7.47 0.03
C THR A 125 -23.34 -7.14 1.08
N THR A 126 -23.60 -5.87 1.33
CA THR A 126 -24.77 -5.45 2.10
C THR A 126 -26.02 -5.73 1.27
N SER A 127 -26.91 -6.57 1.83
CA SER A 127 -28.19 -6.97 1.25
C SER A 127 -29.28 -5.92 1.42
#